data_AF-A0A661QU22-F1
#
_entry.id   AF-A0A661QU22-F1
#
_cell.length_a   1.000
_cell.length_b   1.000
_cell.length_c   1.000
_cell.angle_alpha   90.00
_cell.angle_beta   90.00
_cell.angle_gamma   90.00
#
_symmetry.space_group_name_H-M   'P 1'
#
loop_
_entity.id
_entity.type
_entity.pdbx_description
1 polymer ?
#
loop_
_entity_poly.entity_id
_entity_poly.type
_entity_poly.pdbx_seq_one_letter_code
_entity_poly.pdbx_strand_id
1 'polypeptide(L)'
;MNRCHKINSIRLILWICLVFVLPFSVFGDEIEVRVSHGDDDAEENLITGDTYLSHRDLEMTWGDDDQIIGLRFLNIAIPSGAVVTNAYVAFKAAGDESDATHLVIRGEDSDDAGRFAANNRDIIDRAVTNGFVNWHVPPWNGNLTYETPDLTPLVQEIIRRGGWVPGNDMAFV
;
A
#
# COMPACT_ATOMS: atom_id res chain seq x y z
N MET A 1 19.56 -1.72 -3.82
CA MET A 1 18.18 -2.17 -3.50
C MET A 1 17.40 -1.02 -2.90
N ASN A 2 16.31 -0.55 -3.50
CA ASN A 2 15.56 0.57 -2.94
C ASN A 2 15.05 0.25 -1.51
N ARG A 3 15.32 1.12 -0.54
CA ARG A 3 14.90 0.96 0.86
C ARG A 3 14.20 2.19 1.39
N CYS A 4 13.12 2.03 2.14
CA CYS A 4 12.46 3.14 2.82
C CYS A 4 12.36 2.89 4.33
N HIS A 5 12.25 3.96 5.10
CA HIS A 5 11.89 3.79 6.51
C HIS A 5 10.45 3.26 6.62
N LYS A 6 10.21 2.26 7.47
CA LYS A 6 8.90 1.61 7.64
C LYS A 6 7.87 2.54 8.28
N ILE A 7 7.96 2.72 9.60
CA ILE A 7 6.92 3.37 10.40
C ILE A 7 6.95 4.90 10.20
N ASN A 8 5.76 5.51 10.07
CA ASN A 8 5.52 6.96 9.90
C ASN A 8 6.12 7.60 8.62
N SER A 9 6.81 6.81 7.80
CA SER A 9 7.53 7.27 6.61
C SER A 9 6.94 6.74 5.30
N ILE A 10 5.94 5.87 5.41
CA ILE A 10 5.10 5.37 4.32
C ILE A 10 3.68 5.88 4.54
N ARG A 11 3.09 6.46 3.48
CA ARG A 11 1.77 7.11 3.57
C ARG A 11 0.92 6.74 2.37
N LEU A 12 -0.33 6.37 2.60
CA LEU A 12 -1.38 6.28 1.60
C LEU A 12 -2.08 7.63 1.54
N ILE A 13 -2.14 8.23 0.35
CA ILE A 13 -2.82 9.51 0.14
C ILE A 13 -3.88 9.32 -0.94
N LEU A 14 -5.11 9.71 -0.62
CA LEU A 14 -6.30 9.46 -1.43
C LEU A 14 -7.13 10.73 -1.54
N TRP A 15 -7.67 10.97 -2.74
CA TRP A 15 -8.66 12.01 -2.99
C TRP A 15 -9.97 11.35 -3.37
N ILE A 16 -11.03 11.73 -2.66
CA ILE A 16 -12.37 11.23 -2.95
C ILE A 16 -13.28 12.38 -3.35
N CYS A 17 -14.19 12.09 -4.28
CA CYS A 17 -15.31 12.94 -4.61
C CYS A 17 -16.57 12.33 -3.99
N LEU A 18 -17.20 13.08 -3.08
CA LEU A 18 -18.52 12.75 -2.55
C LEU A 18 -19.59 13.45 -3.40
N VAL A 19 -20.40 12.69 -4.11
CA VAL A 19 -21.52 13.24 -4.89
C VAL A 19 -22.73 13.40 -3.97
N PHE A 20 -23.01 14.63 -3.54
CA PHE A 20 -24.27 14.98 -2.88
C PHE A 20 -25.26 15.56 -3.91
N VAL A 21 -26.50 15.07 -3.91
CA VAL A 21 -27.53 15.49 -4.86
C VAL A 21 -28.17 16.82 -4.43
N LEU A 22 -27.99 17.86 -5.27
CA LEU A 22 -28.57 19.23 -5.34
C LEU A 22 -28.10 20.32 -4.34
N PRO A 23 -27.75 21.54 -4.81
CA PRO A 23 -27.10 21.96 -6.05
C PRO A 23 -25.61 22.23 -5.72
N PHE A 24 -24.81 21.19 -5.51
CA PHE A 24 -23.52 21.36 -4.84
C PHE A 24 -22.30 21.22 -5.74
N SER A 25 -21.35 22.09 -5.44
CA SER A 25 -19.93 21.95 -5.76
C SER A 25 -19.40 20.59 -5.31
N VAL A 26 -18.52 20.01 -6.13
CA VAL A 26 -17.69 18.87 -5.75
C VAL A 26 -16.67 19.37 -4.72
N PHE A 27 -16.77 18.91 -3.48
CA PHE A 27 -15.68 19.02 -2.50
C PHE A 27 -14.85 17.74 -2.59
N GLY A 28 -13.56 17.88 -2.85
CA GLY A 28 -12.61 16.79 -2.76
C GLY A 28 -12.09 16.71 -1.33
N ASP A 29 -12.28 15.57 -0.68
CA ASP A 29 -11.66 15.29 0.62
C ASP A 29 -10.34 14.54 0.38
N GLU A 30 -9.29 15.00 1.06
CA GLU A 30 -7.99 14.35 1.09
C GLU A 30 -7.88 13.50 2.37
N ILE A 31 -7.49 12.24 2.19
CA ILE A 31 -7.25 11.29 3.27
C ILE A 31 -5.77 10.89 3.21
N GLU A 32 -5.01 11.20 4.26
CA GLU A 32 -3.63 10.73 4.45
C GLU A 32 -3.58 9.77 5.63
N VAL A 33 -3.13 8.53 5.39
CA VAL A 33 -2.97 7.49 6.41
C VAL A 33 -1.56 6.94 6.37
N ARG A 34 -0.95 6.68 7.52
CA ARG A 34 0.41 6.14 7.62
C ARG A 34 0.39 4.70 8.08
N VAL A 35 1.41 3.95 7.67
CA VAL A 35 1.78 2.71 8.37
C VAL A 35 2.12 3.08 9.82
N SER A 36 1.41 2.46 10.77
CA SER A 36 1.31 2.98 12.15
C SER A 36 1.78 1.99 13.22
N HIS A 37 1.86 0.71 12.89
CA HIS A 37 2.31 -0.35 13.80
C HIS A 37 3.36 -1.24 13.11
N GLY A 38 4.21 -1.91 13.91
CA GLY A 38 5.29 -2.76 13.37
C GLY A 38 4.84 -4.08 12.74
N ASP A 39 3.53 -4.33 12.64
CA ASP A 39 2.91 -5.44 11.93
C ASP A 39 1.89 -4.94 10.88
N ASP A 40 1.95 -3.64 10.56
CA ASP A 40 1.25 -3.03 9.43
C ASP A 40 2.14 -2.98 8.18
N ASP A 41 3.37 -3.48 8.26
CA ASP A 41 4.25 -3.69 7.12
C ASP A 41 5.09 -4.96 7.31
N ALA A 42 5.44 -5.62 6.22
CA ALA A 42 6.14 -6.89 6.25
C ALA A 42 6.89 -7.16 4.94
N GLU A 43 7.96 -7.93 5.02
CA GLU A 43 8.64 -8.53 3.87
C GLU A 43 8.45 -10.03 3.91
N GLU A 44 8.27 -10.68 2.78
CA GLU A 44 8.21 -12.13 2.72
C GLU A 44 9.00 -12.67 1.55
N ASN A 45 9.86 -13.65 1.85
CA ASN A 45 10.71 -14.30 0.86
C ASN A 45 9.85 -15.20 -0.06
N LEU A 46 9.90 -14.98 -1.38
CA LEU A 46 9.06 -15.74 -2.32
C LEU A 46 9.42 -17.23 -2.43
N ILE A 47 10.65 -17.61 -2.07
CA ILE A 47 11.15 -18.99 -2.17
C ILE A 47 10.84 -19.76 -0.89
N THR A 48 11.21 -19.21 0.26
CA THR A 48 11.03 -19.89 1.55
C THR A 48 9.65 -19.70 2.14
N GLY A 49 9.01 -18.55 1.87
CA GLY A 49 7.75 -18.12 2.48
C GLY A 49 7.92 -17.49 3.86
N ASP A 50 9.15 -17.26 4.32
CA ASP A 50 9.38 -16.64 5.64
C ASP A 50 8.96 -15.16 5.62
N THR A 51 8.05 -14.78 6.53
CA THR A 51 7.55 -13.40 6.69
C THR A 51 8.24 -12.68 7.85
N TYR A 52 8.76 -11.49 7.56
CA TYR A 52 9.51 -10.62 8.46
C TYR A 52 8.75 -9.32 8.72
N LEU A 53 8.31 -9.13 9.97
CA LEU A 53 7.56 -7.93 10.38
C LEU A 53 8.49 -6.76 10.76
N SER A 54 9.55 -7.05 11.53
CA SER A 54 10.34 -6.03 12.20
C SER A 54 11.77 -5.90 11.65
N HIS A 55 11.92 -5.07 10.61
CA HIS A 55 13.21 -4.47 10.25
C HIS A 55 13.19 -2.96 10.49
N ARG A 56 14.35 -2.31 10.45
CA ARG A 56 14.44 -0.83 10.57
C ARG A 56 13.94 -0.14 9.31
N ASP A 57 14.20 -0.75 8.17
CA ASP A 57 13.85 -0.28 6.84
C ASP A 57 13.01 -1.36 6.15
N LEU A 58 12.25 -0.97 5.13
CA LEU A 58 11.54 -1.84 4.22
C LEU A 58 12.39 -1.94 2.96
N GLU A 59 12.77 -3.16 2.59
CA GLU A 59 13.48 -3.45 1.36
C GLU A 59 12.49 -3.68 0.22
N MET A 60 12.63 -2.92 -0.87
CA MET A 60 11.81 -3.12 -2.07
C MET A 60 12.21 -4.38 -2.85
N THR A 61 13.47 -4.77 -2.71
CA THR A 61 14.10 -5.98 -3.27
C THR A 61 15.23 -6.43 -2.35
N TRP A 62 15.56 -7.73 -2.32
CA TRP A 62 16.61 -8.27 -1.43
C TRP A 62 17.59 -9.18 -2.18
N GLY A 63 18.84 -8.75 -2.35
CA GLY A 63 19.85 -9.59 -2.99
C GLY A 63 19.46 -10.06 -4.38
N ASP A 64 19.66 -11.37 -4.58
CA ASP A 64 19.15 -12.15 -5.71
C ASP A 64 17.81 -12.85 -5.36
N ASP A 65 17.24 -12.59 -4.17
CA ASP A 65 15.98 -13.19 -3.71
C ASP A 65 14.79 -12.27 -4.02
N ASP A 66 13.80 -12.81 -4.72
CA ASP A 66 12.53 -12.12 -4.89
C ASP A 66 11.76 -12.12 -3.56
N GLN A 67 11.18 -10.97 -3.21
CA GLN A 67 10.33 -10.81 -2.03
C GLN A 67 9.02 -10.11 -2.37
N ILE A 68 8.01 -10.32 -1.53
CA ILE A 68 6.75 -9.58 -1.55
C ILE A 68 6.69 -8.66 -0.33
N ILE A 69 6.06 -7.51 -0.50
CA ILE A 69 6.01 -6.46 0.51
C ILE A 69 4.56 -6.24 0.90
N GLY A 70 4.25 -6.37 2.17
CA GLY A 70 2.95 -6.03 2.72
C GLY A 70 2.96 -4.60 3.25
N LEU A 71 1.95 -3.80 2.89
CA LEU A 71 1.68 -2.48 3.48
C LEU A 71 0.22 -2.38 3.85
N ARG A 72 -0.06 -2.12 5.12
CA ARG A 72 -1.41 -1.99 5.68
C ARG A 72 -1.61 -0.61 6.27
N PHE A 73 -2.75 -0.02 5.95
CA PHE A 73 -3.15 1.31 6.35
C PHE A 73 -4.46 1.23 7.12
N LEU A 74 -4.45 1.75 8.35
CA LEU A 74 -5.56 1.58 9.29
C LEU A 74 -6.65 2.64 9.12
N ASN A 75 -7.89 2.28 9.46
CA ASN A 75 -9.03 3.18 9.61
C ASN A 75 -9.30 4.05 8.36
N ILE A 76 -9.38 3.43 7.18
CA ILE A 76 -9.62 4.17 5.94
C ILE A 76 -11.05 4.71 5.92
N ALA A 77 -11.18 6.02 6.15
CA ALA A 77 -12.46 6.72 6.26
C ALA A 77 -13.14 6.99 4.91
N ILE A 78 -13.11 6.03 4.00
CA ILE A 78 -13.76 6.11 2.68
C ILE A 78 -15.10 5.37 2.72
N PRO A 79 -16.22 6.06 2.45
CA PRO A 79 -17.52 5.39 2.32
C PRO A 79 -17.53 4.42 1.14
N SER A 80 -18.26 3.31 1.30
CA SER A 80 -18.56 2.43 0.17
C SER A 80 -19.27 3.21 -0.95
N GLY A 81 -18.89 2.95 -2.20
CA GLY A 81 -19.43 3.63 -3.37
C GLY A 81 -18.92 5.05 -3.62
N ALA A 82 -18.00 5.57 -2.80
CA ALA A 82 -17.29 6.81 -3.11
C ALA A 82 -16.51 6.67 -4.42
N VAL A 83 -16.34 7.78 -5.13
CA VAL A 83 -15.47 7.87 -6.31
C VAL A 83 -14.10 8.32 -5.84
N VAL A 84 -13.10 7.45 -5.98
CA VAL A 84 -11.70 7.80 -5.76
C VAL A 84 -11.19 8.47 -7.04
N THR A 85 -10.65 9.67 -6.92
CA THR A 85 -10.15 10.46 -8.05
C THR A 85 -8.64 10.38 -8.22
N ASN A 86 -7.92 10.07 -7.15
CA ASN A 86 -6.48 9.85 -7.16
C ASN A 86 -6.08 9.05 -5.91
N ALA A 87 -5.09 8.17 -6.04
CA ALA A 87 -4.57 7.39 -4.93
C ALA A 87 -3.10 7.03 -5.17
N TYR A 88 -2.24 7.20 -4.17
CA TYR A 88 -0.86 6.72 -4.26
C TYR A 88 -0.26 6.45 -2.88
N VAL A 89 0.79 5.64 -2.85
CA VAL A 89 1.63 5.46 -1.66
C VAL A 89 2.91 6.25 -1.84
N ALA A 90 3.26 7.05 -0.82
CA ALA A 90 4.50 7.81 -0.74
C ALA A 90 5.47 7.13 0.22
N PHE A 91 6.72 6.95 -0.23
CA PHE A 91 7.81 6.32 0.50
C PHE A 91 8.95 7.31 0.72
N LYS A 92 9.45 7.41 1.95
CA LYS A 92 10.70 8.14 2.22
C LYS A 92 11.91 7.21 2.14
N ALA A 93 12.80 7.46 1.19
CA ALA A 93 14.01 6.67 1.00
C ALA A 93 14.93 6.71 2.23
N ALA A 94 15.39 5.53 2.66
CA ALA A 94 16.27 5.34 3.82
C ALA A 94 17.75 5.64 3.52
N GLY A 95 18.14 5.59 2.24
CA GLY A 95 19.51 5.82 1.81
C GLY A 95 19.61 5.96 0.29
N ASP A 96 20.82 6.22 -0.18
CA ASP A 96 21.15 6.24 -1.60
C ASP A 96 21.23 4.81 -2.13
N GLU A 97 20.55 4.54 -3.24
CA GLU A 97 20.42 3.24 -3.87
C GLU A 97 20.55 3.40 -5.39
N SER A 98 21.37 2.55 -6.02
CA SER A 98 21.77 2.72 -7.42
C SER A 98 20.96 1.92 -8.43
N ASP A 99 20.18 0.95 -7.95
CA ASP A 99 19.44 0.03 -8.81
C ASP A 99 18.05 0.57 -9.12
N ALA A 100 17.64 0.44 -10.38
CA ALA A 100 16.23 0.57 -10.72
C ALA A 100 15.54 -0.77 -10.43
N THR A 101 14.27 -0.72 -10.02
CA THR A 101 13.49 -1.91 -9.71
C THR A 101 12.12 -1.84 -10.36
N HIS A 102 11.55 -3.00 -10.65
CA HIS A 102 10.20 -3.11 -11.18
C HIS A 102 9.33 -3.87 -10.20
N LEU A 103 8.29 -3.20 -9.70
CA LEU A 103 7.33 -3.78 -8.77
C LEU A 103 5.97 -3.90 -9.45
N VAL A 104 5.22 -4.93 -9.05
CA VAL A 104 3.82 -5.07 -9.37
C VAL A 104 3.05 -4.88 -8.07
N ILE A 105 2.19 -3.87 -8.03
CA ILE A 105 1.39 -3.53 -6.86
C ILE A 105 -0.01 -4.10 -7.05
N ARG A 106 -0.51 -4.80 -6.04
CA ARG A 106 -1.90 -5.26 -5.92
C ARG A 106 -2.51 -4.77 -4.64
N GLY A 107 -3.83 -4.74 -4.58
CA GLY A 107 -4.55 -4.60 -3.32
C GLY A 107 -4.82 -5.98 -2.70
N GLU A 108 -4.90 -6.06 -1.38
CA GLU A 108 -5.48 -7.22 -0.71
C GLU A 108 -7.00 -7.25 -0.97
N ASP A 109 -7.52 -8.36 -1.48
CA ASP A 109 -8.94 -8.52 -1.79
C ASP A 109 -9.76 -8.93 -0.56
N SER A 110 -9.76 -8.06 0.44
CA SER A 110 -10.48 -8.22 1.71
C SER A 110 -11.31 -6.98 2.04
N ASP A 111 -12.34 -7.18 2.88
CA ASP A 111 -13.18 -6.06 3.32
C ASP A 111 -12.49 -5.22 4.39
N ASP A 112 -11.75 -5.88 5.28
CA ASP A 112 -10.97 -5.29 6.38
C ASP A 112 -9.67 -6.08 6.50
N ALA A 113 -8.57 -5.49 6.04
CA ALA A 113 -7.29 -6.17 5.94
C ALA A 113 -6.78 -6.57 7.33
N GLY A 114 -6.34 -7.82 7.48
CA GLY A 114 -5.74 -8.32 8.73
C GLY A 114 -4.30 -7.83 8.91
N ARG A 115 -3.82 -7.75 10.16
CA ARG A 115 -2.39 -7.53 10.47
C ARG A 115 -1.52 -8.57 9.76
N PHE A 116 -0.30 -8.19 9.40
CA PHE A 116 0.69 -9.18 8.98
C PHE A 116 1.15 -10.01 10.17
N ALA A 117 1.45 -11.28 9.93
CA ALA A 117 1.96 -12.20 10.95
C ALA A 117 3.27 -12.82 10.49
N ALA A 118 4.15 -13.15 11.45
CA ALA A 118 5.37 -13.93 11.22
C ALA A 118 5.05 -15.42 11.02
N ASN A 119 4.10 -15.70 10.14
CA ASN A 119 3.69 -17.03 9.73
C ASN A 119 4.27 -17.31 8.34
N ASN A 120 4.61 -18.55 8.05
CA ASN A 120 5.05 -18.92 6.71
C ASN A 120 3.92 -18.64 5.70
N ARG A 121 4.25 -17.92 4.63
CA ARG A 121 3.37 -17.57 3.51
C ARG A 121 2.23 -16.58 3.83
N ASP A 122 2.38 -15.74 4.85
CA ASP A 122 1.32 -14.83 5.32
C ASP A 122 0.82 -13.84 4.25
N ILE A 123 1.70 -13.34 3.41
CA ILE A 123 1.43 -12.37 2.34
C ILE A 123 1.14 -13.09 1.03
N ILE A 124 1.95 -14.08 0.64
CA ILE A 124 1.77 -14.82 -0.63
C ILE A 124 0.38 -15.48 -0.72
N ASP A 125 -0.16 -15.98 0.40
CA ASP A 125 -1.44 -16.68 0.41
C ASP A 125 -2.65 -15.73 0.55
N ARG A 126 -2.43 -14.40 0.67
CA ARG A 126 -3.55 -13.44 0.69
C ARG A 126 -4.22 -13.35 -0.67
N ALA A 127 -5.56 -13.30 -0.66
CA ALA A 127 -6.31 -12.98 -1.85
C ALA A 127 -5.97 -11.55 -2.29
N VAL A 128 -5.82 -11.34 -3.60
CA VAL A 128 -5.44 -10.05 -4.18
C VAL A 128 -6.45 -9.59 -5.21
N THR A 129 -6.50 -8.29 -5.45
CA THR A 129 -7.34 -7.67 -6.47
C THR A 129 -7.05 -8.28 -7.85
N ASN A 130 -8.06 -8.30 -8.70
CA ASN A 130 -7.92 -8.68 -10.11
C ASN A 130 -6.98 -7.71 -10.83
N GLY A 131 -7.16 -6.41 -10.57
CA GLY A 131 -6.28 -5.35 -11.04
C GLY A 131 -4.88 -5.41 -10.42
N PHE A 132 -3.93 -4.80 -11.12
CA PHE A 132 -2.58 -4.53 -10.64
C PHE A 132 -2.03 -3.26 -11.29
N VAL A 133 -1.02 -2.65 -10.66
CA VAL A 133 -0.33 -1.47 -11.16
C VAL A 133 1.17 -1.77 -11.24
N ASN A 134 1.77 -1.53 -12.40
CA ASN A 134 3.22 -1.66 -12.56
C ASN A 134 3.92 -0.39 -12.10
N TRP A 135 4.91 -0.51 -11.23
CA TRP A 135 5.73 0.60 -10.76
C TRP A 135 7.18 0.43 -11.19
N HIS A 136 7.63 1.31 -12.07
CA HIS A 136 9.03 1.46 -12.40
C HIS A 136 9.70 2.36 -11.37
N VAL A 137 10.40 1.75 -10.42
CA VAL A 137 11.09 2.43 -9.33
C VAL A 137 12.46 2.90 -9.84
N PRO A 138 12.73 4.22 -9.87
CA PRO A 138 14.06 4.71 -10.21
C PRO A 138 15.06 4.42 -9.08
N PRO A 139 16.37 4.58 -9.32
CA PRO A 139 17.35 4.67 -8.24
C PRO A 139 16.92 5.73 -7.21
N TRP A 140 17.02 5.40 -5.92
CA TRP A 140 16.62 6.31 -4.84
C TRP A 140 17.80 7.11 -4.32
N ASN A 141 17.55 8.38 -4.01
CA ASN A 141 18.45 9.20 -3.23
C ASN A 141 17.86 9.32 -1.82
N GLY A 142 18.69 9.14 -0.82
CA GLY A 142 18.28 9.12 0.58
C GLY A 142 17.55 10.40 0.98
N ASN A 143 16.58 10.25 1.88
CA ASN A 143 15.71 11.32 2.39
C ASN A 143 14.76 11.97 1.37
N LEU A 144 14.79 11.59 0.09
CA LEU A 144 13.76 11.99 -0.86
C LEU A 144 12.50 11.13 -0.71
N THR A 145 11.38 11.67 -1.18
CA THR A 145 10.10 10.98 -1.25
C THR A 145 9.86 10.47 -2.67
N TYR A 146 9.40 9.23 -2.77
CA TYR A 146 9.03 8.57 -4.03
C TYR A 146 7.60 8.09 -3.93
N GLU A 147 6.83 8.29 -5.00
CA GLU A 147 5.41 7.95 -5.05
C GLU A 147 5.17 6.81 -6.03
N THR A 148 4.20 5.96 -5.72
CA THR A 148 3.67 4.98 -6.68
C THR A 148 2.96 5.69 -7.84
N PRO A 149 2.73 5.01 -8.97
CA PRO A 149 1.71 5.42 -9.92
C PRO A 149 0.32 5.40 -9.26
N ASP A 150 -0.68 5.88 -9.99
CA ASP A 150 -2.06 5.94 -9.52
C ASP A 150 -2.62 4.54 -9.18
N LEU A 151 -2.96 4.35 -7.91
CA LEU A 151 -3.53 3.15 -7.32
C LEU A 151 -5.06 3.18 -7.28
N THR A 152 -5.69 4.22 -7.85
CA THR A 152 -7.15 4.39 -7.86
C THR A 152 -7.88 3.12 -8.30
N PRO A 153 -7.45 2.38 -9.35
CA PRO A 153 -8.13 1.15 -9.74
C PRO A 153 -8.20 0.09 -8.63
N LEU A 154 -7.13 -0.05 -7.83
CA LEU A 154 -7.03 -1.04 -6.75
C LEU A 154 -7.89 -0.62 -5.55
N VAL A 155 -7.75 0.64 -5.11
CA VAL A 155 -8.56 1.21 -4.03
C VAL A 155 -10.04 1.10 -4.38
N GLN A 156 -10.39 1.44 -5.61
CA GLN A 156 -11.77 1.43 -6.08
C GLN A 156 -12.34 0.00 -6.17
N GLU A 157 -11.53 -1.02 -6.47
CA GLU A 157 -11.94 -2.43 -6.39
C GLU A 157 -12.27 -2.83 -4.96
N ILE A 158 -11.39 -2.50 -3.99
CA ILE A 158 -11.56 -2.82 -2.57
C ILE A 158 -12.80 -2.14 -1.98
N ILE A 159 -12.98 -0.82 -2.16
CA ILE A 159 -14.10 -0.10 -1.53
C ILE A 159 -15.48 -0.42 -2.14
N ARG A 160 -15.50 -1.12 -3.29
CA ARG A 160 -16.74 -1.61 -3.93
C ARG A 160 -17.18 -2.97 -3.41
N ARG A 161 -16.36 -3.63 -2.59
CA ARG A 161 -16.74 -4.89 -1.96
C ARG A 161 -17.92 -4.70 -1.02
N GLY A 162 -18.78 -5.70 -0.93
CA GLY A 162 -20.04 -5.62 -0.20
C GLY A 162 -19.88 -5.48 1.31
N GLY A 163 -18.76 -5.93 1.87
CA GLY A 163 -18.45 -5.79 3.30
C GLY A 163 -17.58 -4.56 3.64
N TRP A 164 -17.17 -3.77 2.64
CA TRP A 164 -16.41 -2.55 2.90
C TRP A 164 -17.26 -1.53 3.66
N VAL A 165 -16.78 -1.09 4.82
CA VAL A 165 -17.36 0.00 5.58
C VAL A 165 -16.28 1.03 5.94
N PRO A 166 -16.61 2.33 6.01
CA PRO A 166 -15.63 3.34 6.40
C PRO A 166 -15.04 3.02 7.78
N GLY A 167 -13.72 3.08 7.88
CA GLY A 167 -12.96 2.67 9.06
C GLY A 167 -12.35 1.27 8.95
N ASN A 168 -12.63 0.51 7.89
CA ASN A 168 -11.90 -0.71 7.59
C ASN A 168 -10.45 -0.42 7.20
N ASP A 169 -9.59 -1.40 7.42
CA ASP A 169 -8.17 -1.35 7.07
C ASP A 169 -7.96 -1.82 5.63
N MET A 170 -6.96 -1.23 4.95
CA MET A 170 -6.64 -1.53 3.55
C MET A 170 -5.19 -1.97 3.46
N ALA A 171 -4.91 -3.00 2.65
CA ALA A 171 -3.55 -3.44 2.39
C ALA A 171 -3.21 -3.49 0.90
N PHE A 172 -1.93 -3.29 0.61
CA PHE A 172 -1.30 -3.47 -0.69
C PHE A 172 -0.16 -4.49 -0.57
N VAL A 173 0.01 -5.29 -1.61
CA VAL A 173 1.03 -6.33 -1.73
C VAL A 173 1.73 -6.31 -3.09
#